data_AF-A0A5D3CTW2-F1
#
_entry.id   AF-A0A5D3CTW2-F1
#
_cell.length_a   1.000
_cell.length_b   1.000
_cell.length_c   1.000
_cell.angle_alpha   90.00
_cell.angle_beta   90.00
_cell.angle_gamma   90.00
#
_symmetry.space_group_name_H-M   'P 1'
#
loop_
_entity.id
_entity.type
_entity.pdbx_description
1 polymer ?
#
loop_
_entity_poly.entity_id
_entity_poly.type
_entity_poly.pdbx_seq_one_letter_code
_entity_poly.pdbx_strand_id
1 'polypeptide(L)'
;MKPPPSISSPPHKVCLLRRALYGLKQALRAWFATFSSTITQLGFTSSPHDTALFTRHTPQGIVLLLLLYVDDMIITGNDPHAISNLQHYLGQHFEMKDLGSLNYFLGLEVSRCSDGYLLSQAKYASDLLAHSGITDSNTASTPLDPNVHLTPYDGVPLEDVSLYRQLVGSLIYLTVTCPGIAYVVHIVSQFMAAPRTIHFTAVLRILRYIKGTLGHGLQFSSQSSLVLFDYSDADWAGDPTDRQYRALTDTTVELLWLRWLLADMGVPQQGPTLLHCDNCSAIQIVHNDVFHERTKHIENDCHFIRHHLLSNTLLLQPISTTEQPADIFTKALPSTRFNQLHTKLKLTATLPP
;
A
#
# COMPACT_ATOMS: atom_id res chain seq x y z
N MET A 1 -2.59 -31.17 20.89
CA MET A 1 -3.48 -30.13 21.45
C MET A 1 -3.89 -30.54 22.85
N LYS A 2 -3.84 -29.62 23.81
CA LYS A 2 -4.43 -29.86 25.14
C LYS A 2 -5.92 -29.49 25.08
N PRO A 3 -6.81 -30.25 25.74
CA PRO A 3 -8.20 -29.86 25.86
C PRO A 3 -8.30 -28.50 26.60
N PRO A 4 -9.39 -27.72 26.39
CA PRO A 4 -9.65 -26.50 27.14
C PRO A 4 -9.53 -26.73 28.65
N PRO A 5 -9.13 -25.73 29.46
CA PRO A 5 -8.90 -25.88 30.90
C PRO A 5 -10.11 -26.45 31.67
N SER A 6 -11.31 -26.32 31.12
CA SER A 6 -12.58 -26.81 31.67
C SER A 6 -12.90 -28.27 31.34
N ILE A 7 -12.10 -28.97 30.52
CA ILE A 7 -12.38 -30.35 30.07
C ILE A 7 -11.29 -31.30 30.56
N SER A 8 -11.62 -32.13 31.55
CA SER A 8 -10.79 -33.26 31.97
C SER A 8 -10.93 -34.42 30.98
N SER A 9 -9.83 -34.78 30.30
CA SER A 9 -9.80 -35.92 29.38
C SER A 9 -9.42 -37.20 30.12
N PRO A 10 -10.23 -38.28 30.06
CA PRO A 10 -9.88 -39.59 30.63
C PRO A 10 -8.58 -40.14 30.04
N PRO A 11 -7.78 -40.92 30.80
CA PRO A 11 -6.58 -41.55 30.26
C PRO A 11 -6.94 -42.44 29.06
N HIS A 12 -6.11 -42.40 28.01
CA HIS A 12 -6.26 -43.13 26.75
C HIS A 12 -7.43 -42.74 25.83
N LYS A 13 -8.06 -41.57 26.03
CA LYS A 13 -9.03 -41.02 25.07
C LYS A 13 -8.48 -39.79 24.35
N VAL A 14 -8.90 -39.62 23.09
CA VAL A 14 -8.61 -38.43 22.27
C VAL A 14 -9.90 -37.65 22.03
N CYS A 15 -9.82 -36.33 21.98
CA CYS A 15 -10.96 -35.47 21.64
C CYS A 15 -11.12 -35.41 20.11
N LEU A 16 -12.31 -35.70 19.60
CA LEU A 16 -12.67 -35.46 18.20
C LEU A 16 -13.12 -34.01 18.05
N LEU A 17 -12.39 -33.24 17.23
CA LEU A 17 -12.75 -31.88 16.90
C LEU A 17 -13.90 -31.88 15.88
N ARG A 18 -15.06 -31.34 16.27
CA ARG A 18 -16.27 -31.27 15.39
C ARG A 18 -16.35 -29.99 14.54
N ARG A 19 -15.63 -28.94 14.91
CA ARG A 19 -15.62 -27.64 14.22
C ARG A 19 -14.19 -27.09 14.17
N ALA A 20 -13.88 -26.27 13.17
CA ALA A 20 -12.59 -25.59 13.11
C ALA A 20 -12.35 -24.76 14.39
N LEU A 21 -11.11 -24.78 14.89
CA LEU A 21 -10.70 -24.07 16.10
C LEU A 21 -9.60 -23.08 15.77
N TYR A 22 -9.67 -21.90 16.36
CA TYR A 22 -8.72 -20.81 16.11
C TYR A 22 -7.26 -21.26 16.34
N GLY A 23 -6.34 -20.80 15.49
CA GLY A 23 -4.93 -21.20 15.54
C GLY A 23 -4.59 -22.54 14.88
N LEU A 24 -5.58 -23.29 14.39
CA LEU A 24 -5.31 -24.43 13.50
C LEU A 24 -5.00 -23.96 12.08
N LYS A 25 -4.01 -24.60 11.45
CA LYS A 25 -3.64 -24.35 10.03
C LYS A 25 -4.84 -24.45 9.07
N GLN A 26 -5.80 -25.32 9.36
CA GLN A 26 -6.99 -25.52 8.52
C GLN A 26 -8.15 -24.59 8.85
N ALA A 27 -8.13 -23.90 9.99
CA ALA A 27 -9.28 -23.13 10.47
C ALA A 27 -9.61 -21.94 9.58
N LEU A 28 -8.59 -21.19 9.15
CA LEU A 28 -8.78 -20.04 8.26
C LEU A 28 -9.42 -20.47 6.93
N ARG A 29 -8.97 -21.58 6.35
CA ARG A 29 -9.55 -22.14 5.11
C ARG A 29 -10.99 -22.59 5.30
N ALA A 30 -11.27 -23.31 6.39
CA ALA A 30 -12.63 -23.79 6.67
C ALA A 30 -13.60 -22.64 6.93
N TRP A 31 -13.15 -21.62 7.65
CA TRP A 31 -13.90 -20.40 7.87
C TRP A 31 -14.17 -19.66 6.55
N PHE A 32 -13.13 -19.45 5.73
CA PHE A 32 -13.28 -18.75 4.45
C PHE A 32 -14.23 -19.51 3.51
N ALA A 33 -14.12 -20.84 3.43
CA ALA A 33 -15.03 -21.66 2.64
C ALA A 33 -16.49 -21.55 3.13
N THR A 34 -16.70 -21.51 4.45
CA THR A 34 -18.03 -21.34 5.04
C THR A 34 -18.60 -19.95 4.74
N PHE A 35 -17.78 -18.91 4.91
CA PHE A 35 -18.16 -17.53 4.64
C PHE A 35 -18.49 -17.33 3.16
N SER A 36 -17.57 -17.73 2.26
CA SER A 36 -17.73 -17.65 0.81
C SER A 36 -19.00 -18.37 0.34
N SER A 37 -19.24 -19.60 0.81
CA SER A 37 -20.49 -20.31 0.51
C SER A 37 -21.74 -19.55 0.95
N THR A 38 -21.70 -18.89 2.09
CA THR A 38 -22.84 -18.17 2.67
C THR A 38 -23.15 -16.90 1.87
N ILE A 39 -22.14 -16.10 1.55
CA ILE A 39 -22.33 -14.87 0.75
C ILE A 39 -22.69 -15.19 -0.71
N THR A 40 -22.21 -16.30 -1.28
CA THR A 40 -22.59 -16.68 -2.65
C THR A 40 -24.06 -17.08 -2.73
N GLN A 41 -24.62 -17.67 -1.67
CA GLN A 41 -26.07 -17.93 -1.59
C GLN A 41 -26.91 -16.65 -1.56
N LEU A 42 -26.35 -15.52 -1.09
CA LEU A 42 -26.97 -14.20 -1.15
C LEU A 42 -26.83 -13.51 -2.52
N GLY A 43 -26.23 -14.17 -3.50
CA GLY A 43 -26.00 -13.63 -4.83
C GLY A 43 -24.74 -12.76 -4.95
N PHE A 44 -23.78 -12.88 -4.03
CA PHE A 44 -22.45 -12.29 -4.21
C PHE A 44 -21.57 -13.19 -5.08
N THR A 45 -20.74 -12.56 -5.90
CA THR A 45 -19.70 -13.21 -6.70
C THR A 45 -18.34 -12.74 -6.22
N SER A 46 -17.38 -13.67 -6.10
CA SER A 46 -15.98 -13.31 -5.87
C SER A 46 -15.41 -12.64 -7.11
N SER A 47 -14.58 -11.61 -6.92
CA SER A 47 -13.79 -11.06 -8.02
C SER A 47 -12.86 -12.15 -8.58
N PRO A 48 -12.67 -12.23 -9.91
CA PRO A 48 -11.69 -13.11 -10.52
C PRO A 48 -10.25 -12.65 -10.25
N HIS A 49 -10.06 -11.40 -9.80
CA HIS A 49 -8.77 -10.76 -9.59
C HIS A 49 -8.38 -10.68 -8.10
N ASP A 50 -9.37 -10.69 -7.19
CA ASP A 50 -9.15 -10.73 -5.75
C ASP A 50 -10.17 -11.65 -5.05
N THR A 51 -9.69 -12.75 -4.46
CA THR A 51 -10.53 -13.72 -3.75
C THR A 51 -11.15 -13.19 -2.45
N ALA A 52 -10.63 -12.09 -1.91
CA ALA A 52 -11.17 -11.44 -0.71
C ALA A 52 -12.27 -10.42 -1.04
N LEU A 53 -12.43 -10.05 -2.32
CA LEU A 53 -13.42 -9.09 -2.78
C LEU A 53 -14.65 -9.80 -3.32
N PHE A 54 -15.81 -9.46 -2.77
CA PHE A 54 -17.10 -9.96 -3.20
C PHE A 54 -17.97 -8.80 -3.68
N THR A 55 -18.62 -8.98 -4.82
CA THR A 55 -19.49 -7.98 -5.44
C THR A 55 -20.88 -8.54 -5.63
N ARG A 56 -21.90 -7.69 -5.48
CA ARG A 56 -23.29 -8.00 -5.79
C ARG A 56 -23.92 -6.83 -6.52
N HIS A 57 -24.41 -7.10 -7.72
CA HIS A 57 -25.20 -6.13 -8.48
C HIS A 57 -26.68 -6.24 -8.08
N THR A 58 -27.28 -5.10 -7.81
CA THR A 58 -28.70 -4.93 -7.51
C THR A 58 -29.31 -3.97 -8.56
N PRO A 59 -30.65 -3.90 -8.67
CA PRO A 59 -31.29 -2.90 -9.53
C PRO A 59 -30.98 -1.44 -9.13
N GLN A 60 -30.62 -1.18 -7.87
CA GLN A 60 -30.36 0.16 -7.34
C GLN A 60 -28.87 0.53 -7.36
N GLY A 61 -27.98 -0.45 -7.45
CA GLY A 61 -26.55 -0.23 -7.31
C GLY A 61 -25.70 -1.49 -7.14
N ILE A 62 -24.48 -1.31 -6.67
CA ILE A 62 -23.46 -2.32 -6.41
C ILE A 62 -23.17 -2.32 -4.90
N VAL A 63 -23.13 -3.51 -4.32
CA VAL A 63 -22.61 -3.74 -2.96
C VAL A 63 -21.29 -4.48 -3.08
N LEU A 64 -20.27 -3.96 -2.42
CA LEU A 64 -18.95 -4.58 -2.30
C LEU A 64 -18.72 -5.00 -0.84
N LEU A 65 -18.13 -6.17 -0.68
CA LEU A 65 -17.70 -6.71 0.59
C LEU A 65 -16.25 -7.14 0.43
N LEU A 66 -15.37 -6.53 1.21
CA LEU A 66 -13.96 -6.87 1.30
C LEU A 66 -13.70 -7.59 2.62
N LEU A 67 -13.17 -8.80 2.54
CA LEU A 67 -12.95 -9.69 3.67
C LEU A 67 -11.45 -9.87 3.95
N LEU A 68 -10.94 -9.25 5.01
CA LEU A 68 -9.52 -9.27 5.34
C LEU A 68 -9.29 -10.02 6.66
N TYR A 69 -8.27 -10.88 6.67
CA TYR A 69 -7.77 -11.55 7.88
C TYR A 69 -8.82 -12.22 8.79
N VAL A 70 -9.87 -12.81 8.20
CA VAL A 70 -10.94 -13.54 8.89
C VAL A 70 -11.87 -12.69 9.75
N ASP A 71 -11.33 -11.75 10.52
CA ASP A 71 -12.11 -11.00 11.51
C ASP A 71 -12.49 -9.59 11.04
N ASP A 72 -11.79 -9.04 10.05
CA ASP A 72 -11.96 -7.66 9.59
C ASP A 72 -12.68 -7.61 8.24
N MET A 73 -13.81 -6.89 8.17
CA MET A 73 -14.61 -6.79 6.96
C MET A 73 -15.03 -5.35 6.70
N ILE A 74 -14.93 -4.94 5.44
CA ILE A 74 -15.47 -3.67 4.94
C ILE A 74 -16.66 -3.99 4.04
N ILE A 75 -17.81 -3.42 4.36
CA ILE A 75 -19.00 -3.44 3.48
C ILE A 75 -19.20 -2.01 2.97
N THR A 76 -19.28 -1.85 1.65
CA THR A 76 -19.48 -0.55 1.00
C THR A 76 -20.35 -0.71 -0.24
N GLY A 77 -20.83 0.39 -0.81
CA GLY A 77 -21.69 0.37 -1.99
C GLY A 77 -22.60 1.58 -2.09
N ASN A 78 -23.41 1.63 -3.15
CA ASN A 78 -24.37 2.70 -3.42
C ASN A 78 -25.84 2.26 -3.27
N ASP A 79 -26.10 1.08 -2.70
CA ASP A 79 -27.42 0.62 -2.25
C ASP A 79 -27.41 0.44 -0.71
N PRO A 80 -27.82 1.48 0.06
CA PRO A 80 -27.85 1.41 1.52
C PRO A 80 -28.81 0.33 2.07
N HIS A 81 -29.88 0.02 1.34
CA HIS A 81 -30.84 -1.00 1.76
C HIS A 81 -30.24 -2.40 1.64
N ALA A 82 -29.56 -2.68 0.51
CA ALA A 82 -28.86 -3.94 0.33
C ALA A 82 -27.70 -4.11 1.34
N ILE A 83 -26.99 -3.03 1.68
CA ILE A 83 -25.95 -3.03 2.73
C ILE A 83 -26.56 -3.39 4.09
N SER A 84 -27.65 -2.74 4.50
CA SER A 84 -28.31 -3.01 5.78
C SER A 84 -28.87 -4.44 5.86
N ASN A 85 -29.47 -4.93 4.77
CA ASN A 85 -29.94 -6.31 4.67
C ASN A 85 -28.78 -7.32 4.79
N LEU A 86 -27.64 -7.03 4.16
CA LEU A 86 -26.44 -7.87 4.26
C LEU A 86 -25.88 -7.90 5.68
N GLN A 87 -25.76 -6.74 6.33
CA GLN A 87 -25.30 -6.64 7.72
C GLN A 87 -26.21 -7.45 8.66
N HIS A 88 -27.53 -7.32 8.50
CA HIS A 88 -28.49 -8.07 9.31
C HIS A 88 -28.36 -9.58 9.09
N TYR A 89 -28.27 -10.02 7.83
CA TYR A 89 -28.13 -11.43 7.50
C TYR A 89 -26.82 -12.02 8.04
N LEU A 90 -25.70 -11.31 7.89
CA LEU A 90 -24.40 -11.75 8.40
C LEU A 90 -24.40 -11.80 9.93
N GLY A 91 -25.01 -10.83 10.60
CA GLY A 91 -25.17 -10.83 12.06
C GLY A 91 -26.03 -11.97 12.62
N GLN A 92 -26.89 -12.58 11.79
CA GLN A 92 -27.63 -13.80 12.15
C GLN A 92 -26.82 -15.08 11.97
N HIS A 93 -25.87 -15.10 11.01
CA HIS A 93 -25.09 -16.30 10.65
C HIS A 93 -23.71 -16.35 11.33
N PHE A 94 -23.14 -15.20 11.64
CA PHE A 94 -21.82 -15.04 12.22
C PHE A 94 -21.88 -14.15 13.45
N GLU A 95 -21.07 -14.50 14.45
CA GLU A 95 -20.85 -13.63 15.61
C GLU A 95 -19.94 -12.48 15.17
N MET A 96 -20.56 -11.33 14.86
CA MET A 96 -19.85 -10.13 14.39
C MET A 96 -20.40 -8.88 15.06
N LYS A 97 -19.55 -7.86 15.16
CA LYS A 97 -19.90 -6.57 15.72
C LYS A 97 -19.85 -5.51 14.62
N ASP A 98 -20.94 -4.77 14.46
CA ASP A 98 -20.93 -3.58 13.62
C ASP A 98 -20.17 -2.45 14.34
N LEU A 99 -19.14 -1.93 13.68
CA LEU A 99 -18.34 -0.80 14.16
C LEU A 99 -18.85 0.55 13.64
N GLY A 100 -19.91 0.54 12.84
CA GLY A 100 -20.51 1.73 12.24
C GLY A 100 -19.68 2.25 11.06
N SER A 101 -19.56 3.58 10.97
CA SER A 101 -18.78 4.21 9.91
C SER A 101 -17.29 3.88 10.04
N LEU A 102 -16.62 3.70 8.90
CA LEU A 102 -15.20 3.40 8.82
C LEU A 102 -14.37 4.57 9.41
N ASN A 103 -13.91 4.41 10.64
CA ASN A 103 -13.05 5.38 11.35
C ASN A 103 -11.63 4.84 11.60
N TYR A 104 -11.50 3.52 11.75
CA TYR A 104 -10.22 2.86 11.98
C TYR A 104 -10.23 1.48 11.35
N PHE A 105 -9.19 1.14 10.60
CA PHE A 105 -9.08 -0.17 9.95
C PHE A 105 -7.62 -0.57 9.74
N LEU A 106 -7.24 -1.76 10.22
CA LEU A 106 -5.87 -2.31 10.09
C LEU A 106 -4.75 -1.33 10.46
N GLY A 107 -4.92 -0.55 11.52
CA GLY A 107 -3.91 0.41 11.96
C GLY A 107 -3.98 1.80 11.30
N LEU A 108 -4.91 2.00 10.37
CA LEU A 108 -5.14 3.25 9.66
C LEU A 108 -6.34 4.00 10.25
N GLU A 109 -6.18 5.30 10.47
CA GLU A 109 -7.26 6.21 10.85
C GLU A 109 -7.90 6.76 9.57
N VAL A 110 -9.22 6.67 9.48
CA VAL A 110 -10.02 7.12 8.34
C VAL A 110 -10.95 8.22 8.83
N SER A 111 -10.79 9.43 8.30
CA SER A 111 -11.67 10.55 8.59
C SER A 111 -12.47 10.92 7.35
N ARG A 112 -13.80 11.04 7.51
CA ARG A 112 -14.69 11.47 6.43
C ARG A 112 -14.83 12.98 6.44
N CYS A 113 -14.58 13.62 5.31
CA CYS A 113 -14.75 15.05 5.07
C CYS A 113 -15.85 15.29 4.01
N SER A 114 -16.33 16.53 3.86
CA SER A 114 -17.23 16.90 2.76
C SER A 114 -16.63 16.58 1.38
N ASP A 115 -15.31 16.73 1.28
CA ASP A 115 -14.57 16.65 0.03
C ASP A 115 -13.96 15.26 -0.20
N GLY A 116 -14.30 14.26 0.62
CA GLY A 116 -13.83 12.88 0.48
C GLY A 116 -13.35 12.22 1.77
N TYR A 117 -12.30 11.41 1.69
CA TYR A 117 -11.70 10.70 2.83
C TYR A 117 -10.27 11.14 3.07
N LEU A 118 -9.86 11.07 4.33
CA LEU A 118 -8.51 11.38 4.79
C LEU A 118 -7.97 10.16 5.53
N LEU A 119 -6.90 9.56 5.00
CA LEU A 119 -6.21 8.44 5.63
C LEU A 119 -4.98 8.94 6.39
N SER A 120 -4.84 8.56 7.65
CA SER A 120 -3.70 8.95 8.47
C SER A 120 -3.28 7.85 9.44
N GLN A 121 -2.09 8.01 10.03
CA GLN A 121 -1.56 7.15 11.08
C GLN A 121 -1.02 8.02 12.23
N ALA A 122 -1.75 9.08 12.60
CA ALA A 122 -1.27 10.11 13.51
C ALA A 122 -0.94 9.54 14.89
N LYS A 123 -1.80 8.66 15.44
CA LYS A 123 -1.52 7.99 16.72
C LYS A 123 -0.28 7.11 16.63
N TYR A 124 -0.16 6.31 15.57
CA TYR A 124 1.00 5.44 15.35
C TYR A 124 2.30 6.24 15.23
N ALA A 125 2.28 7.35 14.49
CA ALA A 125 3.42 8.24 14.36
C ALA A 125 3.78 8.91 15.69
N SER A 126 2.79 9.29 16.51
CA SER A 126 3.01 9.84 17.85
C SER A 126 3.67 8.82 18.78
N ASP A 127 3.17 7.58 18.81
CA ASP A 127 3.72 6.48 19.59
C ASP A 127 5.16 6.14 19.13
N LEU A 128 5.42 6.17 17.82
CA LEU A 128 6.76 5.98 17.25
C LEU A 128 7.75 7.08 17.71
N LEU A 129 7.31 8.34 17.73
CA LEU A 129 8.14 9.44 18.23
C LEU A 129 8.44 9.29 19.73
N ALA A 130 7.44 8.88 20.53
CA ALA A 130 7.65 8.61 21.94
C ALA A 130 8.66 7.47 22.16
N HIS A 131 8.57 6.40 21.37
CA HIS A 131 9.51 5.26 21.43
C HIS A 131 10.93 5.62 21.01
N SER A 132 11.10 6.60 20.12
CA SER A 132 12.41 7.01 19.62
C SER A 132 13.30 7.76 20.63
N GLY A 133 12.70 8.27 21.72
CA GLY A 133 13.41 9.07 22.72
C GLY A 133 13.74 10.51 22.31
N ILE A 134 13.22 11.00 21.18
CA ILE A 134 13.39 12.40 20.74
C ILE A 134 12.50 13.32 21.60
N THR A 135 13.11 14.00 22.57
CA THR A 135 12.43 14.96 23.44
C THR A 135 12.57 16.42 22.97
N ASP A 136 13.47 16.70 22.03
CA ASP A 136 13.69 18.06 21.52
C ASP A 136 12.52 18.55 20.66
N SER A 137 12.32 19.87 20.57
CA SER A 137 11.25 20.46 19.72
C SER A 137 11.69 20.66 18.27
N ASN A 138 12.79 20.03 17.84
CA ASN A 138 13.35 20.25 16.51
C ASN A 138 12.55 19.49 15.45
N THR A 139 12.26 20.16 14.33
CA THR A 139 11.62 19.57 13.16
C THR A 139 12.52 19.70 11.93
N ALA A 140 12.28 18.87 10.91
CA ALA A 140 12.97 18.95 9.64
C ALA A 140 11.97 19.18 8.50
N SER A 141 12.31 20.04 7.53
CA SER A 141 11.46 20.32 6.38
C SER A 141 11.49 19.24 5.30
N THR A 142 12.55 18.43 5.27
CA THR A 142 12.69 17.29 4.36
C THR A 142 13.23 16.07 5.11
N PRO A 143 12.85 14.86 4.70
CA PRO A 143 13.23 13.65 5.42
C PRO A 143 14.68 13.23 5.14
N LEU A 144 15.30 13.71 4.05
CA LEU A 144 16.72 13.55 3.72
C LEU A 144 17.31 14.87 3.19
N ASP A 145 18.61 15.08 3.41
CA ASP A 145 19.37 16.16 2.79
C ASP A 145 19.91 15.66 1.43
N PRO A 146 19.67 16.36 0.30
CA PRO A 146 20.13 15.94 -1.02
C PRO A 146 21.65 15.74 -1.13
N ASN A 147 22.43 16.40 -0.28
CA ASN A 147 23.89 16.30 -0.31
C ASN A 147 24.43 15.13 0.53
N VAL A 148 23.56 14.40 1.24
CA VAL A 148 23.95 13.28 2.10
C VAL A 148 23.87 11.99 1.32
N HIS A 149 25.03 11.39 1.07
CA HIS A 149 25.14 10.04 0.54
C HIS A 149 25.51 9.08 1.67
N LEU A 150 24.64 8.09 1.90
CA LEU A 150 24.88 7.05 2.91
C LEU A 150 25.66 5.90 2.29
N THR A 151 26.78 5.53 2.92
CA THR A 151 27.63 4.42 2.46
C THR A 151 27.79 3.40 3.59
N PRO A 152 28.05 2.11 3.27
CA PRO A 152 28.18 1.08 4.29
C PRO A 152 29.46 1.20 5.15
N TYR A 153 30.39 2.09 4.78
CA TYR A 153 31.71 2.22 5.43
C TYR A 153 31.86 3.48 6.28
N ASP A 154 31.01 4.49 6.06
CA ASP A 154 31.13 5.79 6.74
C ASP A 154 30.52 5.79 8.15
N GLY A 155 31.18 6.46 9.09
CA GLY A 155 30.74 6.56 10.49
C GLY A 155 31.10 5.34 11.34
N VAL A 156 30.65 5.36 12.60
CA VAL A 156 30.99 4.34 13.61
C VAL A 156 29.86 3.30 13.68
N PRO A 157 30.15 1.98 13.67
CA PRO A 157 29.14 0.95 13.89
C PRO A 157 28.36 1.17 15.20
N LEU A 158 27.04 0.96 15.15
CA LEU A 158 26.21 1.04 16.35
C LEU A 158 26.43 -0.19 17.24
N GLU A 159 26.60 0.04 18.55
CA GLU A 159 26.71 -1.04 19.54
C GLU A 159 25.36 -1.75 19.74
N ASP A 160 24.27 -1.00 19.88
CA ASP A 160 22.90 -1.53 19.89
C ASP A 160 22.18 -1.28 18.56
N VAL A 161 21.97 -2.37 17.83
CA VAL A 161 21.29 -2.37 16.54
C VAL A 161 19.76 -2.48 16.68
N SER A 162 19.28 -2.85 17.88
CA SER A 162 17.87 -3.18 18.13
C SER A 162 16.98 -1.97 17.92
N LEU A 163 17.33 -0.82 18.50
CA LEU A 163 16.56 0.42 18.34
C LEU A 163 16.51 0.86 16.88
N TYR A 164 17.65 0.80 16.16
CA TYR A 164 17.69 1.11 14.73
C TYR A 164 16.71 0.24 13.94
N ARG A 165 16.75 -1.08 14.12
CA ARG A 165 15.88 -2.02 13.41
C ARG A 165 14.40 -1.82 13.74
N GLN A 166 14.07 -1.56 15.02
CA GLN A 166 12.71 -1.27 15.44
C GLN A 166 12.19 0.00 14.78
N LEU A 167 12.95 1.10 14.84
CA LEU A 167 12.55 2.37 14.23
C LEU A 167 12.40 2.25 12.72
N VAL A 168 13.35 1.63 12.02
CA VAL A 168 13.26 1.42 10.57
C VAL A 168 12.08 0.53 10.21
N GLY A 169 11.83 -0.55 10.95
CA GLY A 169 10.65 -1.40 10.77
C GLY A 169 9.34 -0.63 10.93
N SER A 170 9.25 0.24 11.94
CA SER A 170 8.09 1.10 12.14
C SER A 170 7.92 2.14 11.03
N LEU A 171 9.03 2.73 10.56
CA LEU A 171 9.01 3.69 9.47
C LEU A 171 8.56 3.05 8.15
N ILE A 172 8.93 1.79 7.88
CA ILE A 172 8.47 1.03 6.71
C ILE A 172 6.93 0.97 6.71
N TYR A 173 6.31 0.68 7.85
CA TYR A 173 4.85 0.64 7.94
C TYR A 173 4.20 2.02 7.79
N LEU A 174 4.84 3.08 8.29
CA LEU A 174 4.33 4.45 8.16
C LEU A 174 4.36 4.97 6.71
N THR A 175 5.15 4.37 5.81
CA THR A 175 5.18 4.76 4.39
C THR A 175 3.81 4.63 3.71
N VAL A 176 2.92 3.79 4.24
CA VAL A 176 1.55 3.58 3.73
C VAL A 176 0.73 4.88 3.72
N THR A 177 0.82 5.71 4.76
CA THR A 177 0.11 7.01 4.84
C THR A 177 1.03 8.22 4.71
N CYS A 178 2.35 8.01 4.78
CA CYS A 178 3.36 9.04 4.56
C CYS A 178 4.29 8.63 3.41
N PRO A 179 3.82 8.56 2.16
CA PRO A 179 4.63 8.06 1.05
C PRO A 179 5.83 8.98 0.74
N GLY A 180 5.81 10.24 1.16
CA GLY A 180 6.95 11.17 1.01
C GLY A 180 8.24 10.77 1.75
N ILE A 181 8.18 9.82 2.70
CA ILE A 181 9.39 9.27 3.34
C ILE A 181 9.87 7.96 2.70
N ALA A 182 9.13 7.40 1.74
CA ALA A 182 9.37 6.05 1.21
C ALA A 182 10.81 5.88 0.67
N TYR A 183 11.30 6.86 -0.10
CA TYR A 183 12.66 6.83 -0.64
C TYR A 183 13.72 6.70 0.46
N VAL A 184 13.72 7.61 1.43
CA VAL A 184 14.75 7.61 2.47
C VAL A 184 14.62 6.42 3.41
N VAL A 185 13.39 5.96 3.69
CA VAL A 185 13.14 4.75 4.47
C VAL A 185 13.70 3.52 3.74
N HIS A 186 13.52 3.43 2.42
CA HIS A 186 14.14 2.39 1.62
C HIS A 186 15.67 2.43 1.75
N ILE A 187 16.31 3.61 1.61
CA ILE A 187 17.77 3.73 1.74
C ILE A 187 18.25 3.26 3.12
N VAL A 188 17.67 3.76 4.22
CA VAL A 188 18.12 3.36 5.58
C VAL A 188 17.84 1.88 5.86
N SER A 189 16.83 1.28 5.24
CA SER A 189 16.55 -0.16 5.39
C SER A 189 17.66 -1.07 4.86
N GLN A 190 18.44 -0.60 3.87
CA GLN A 190 19.57 -1.35 3.31
C GLN A 190 20.68 -1.60 4.34
N PHE A 191 20.74 -0.80 5.40
CA PHE A 191 21.78 -0.88 6.43
C PHE A 191 21.32 -1.60 7.72
N MET A 192 20.19 -2.32 7.71
CA MET A 192 19.68 -3.03 8.90
C MET A 192 20.61 -4.11 9.46
N ALA A 193 21.50 -4.67 8.64
CA ALA A 193 22.45 -5.70 9.07
C ALA A 193 23.54 -5.12 9.99
N ALA A 194 24.16 -4.00 9.58
CA ALA A 194 25.25 -3.35 10.28
C ALA A 194 25.12 -1.81 10.18
N PRO A 195 24.17 -1.20 10.91
CA PRO A 195 23.97 0.24 10.89
C PRO A 195 25.11 0.97 11.59
N ARG A 196 25.31 2.23 11.20
CA ARG A 196 26.34 3.13 11.68
C ARG A 196 25.71 4.43 12.16
N THR A 197 26.49 5.26 12.85
CA THR A 197 26.04 6.55 13.39
C THR A 197 25.43 7.48 12.34
N ILE A 198 25.95 7.48 11.10
CA ILE A 198 25.37 8.28 10.01
C ILE A 198 23.98 7.80 9.60
N HIS A 199 23.74 6.47 9.60
CA HIS A 199 22.45 5.88 9.26
C HIS A 199 21.43 6.21 10.36
N PHE A 200 21.85 6.15 11.63
CA PHE A 200 20.99 6.53 12.74
C PHE A 200 20.65 8.03 12.71
N THR A 201 21.61 8.88 12.35
CA THR A 201 21.37 10.32 12.17
C THR A 201 20.33 10.59 11.07
N ALA A 202 20.37 9.83 9.97
CA ALA A 202 19.34 9.89 8.94
C ALA A 202 17.97 9.46 9.48
N VAL A 203 17.88 8.36 10.23
CA VAL A 203 16.63 7.92 10.90
C VAL A 203 16.08 9.01 11.82
N LEU A 204 16.93 9.64 12.64
CA LEU A 204 16.51 10.76 13.50
C LEU A 204 16.00 11.96 12.70
N ARG A 205 16.57 12.24 11.52
CA ARG A 205 16.06 13.28 10.62
C ARG A 205 14.67 12.93 10.08
N ILE A 206 14.43 11.68 9.68
CA ILE A 206 13.10 11.21 9.24
C ILE A 206 12.08 11.42 10.36
N LEU A 207 12.42 11.05 11.60
CA LEU A 207 11.55 11.25 12.76
C LEU A 207 11.27 12.73 13.03
N ARG A 208 12.27 13.62 12.89
CA ARG A 208 12.05 15.08 12.98
C ARG A 208 11.15 15.62 11.86
N TYR A 209 11.20 15.03 10.67
CA TYR A 209 10.27 15.36 9.59
C TYR A 209 8.84 14.91 9.94
N ILE A 210 8.67 13.67 10.41
CA ILE A 210 7.37 13.14 10.87
C ILE A 210 6.80 14.00 11.99
N LYS A 211 7.63 14.44 12.95
CA LYS A 211 7.21 15.34 14.03
C LYS A 211 6.60 16.64 13.51
N GLY A 212 7.17 17.21 12.44
CA GLY A 212 6.62 18.39 11.76
C GLY A 212 5.37 18.11 10.93
N THR A 213 5.12 16.85 10.56
CA THR A 213 4.03 16.43 9.68
C THR A 213 3.04 15.47 10.34
N LEU A 214 3.02 15.36 11.68
CA LEU A 214 2.16 14.43 12.43
C LEU A 214 0.67 14.53 12.06
N GLY A 215 0.20 15.75 11.83
CA GLY A 215 -1.16 16.01 11.41
C GLY A 215 -1.33 15.99 9.89
N HIS A 216 -0.56 15.23 9.11
CA HIS A 216 -0.80 15.10 7.67
C HIS A 216 -1.40 13.72 7.35
N GLY A 217 -2.24 13.68 6.33
CA GLY A 217 -2.84 12.45 5.82
C GLY A 217 -3.07 12.50 4.32
N LEU A 218 -3.31 11.34 3.72
CA LEU A 218 -3.64 11.20 2.30
C LEU A 218 -5.10 11.53 2.06
N GLN A 219 -5.37 12.55 1.25
CA GLN A 219 -6.72 12.95 0.89
C GLN A 219 -7.17 12.28 -0.41
N PHE A 220 -8.23 11.47 -0.30
CA PHE A 220 -8.96 10.87 -1.41
C PHE A 220 -10.21 11.71 -1.71
N SER A 221 -10.22 12.44 -2.82
CA SER A 221 -11.32 13.35 -3.18
C SER A 221 -12.58 12.60 -3.63
N SER A 222 -13.75 13.07 -3.19
CA SER A 222 -15.06 12.60 -3.68
C SER A 222 -15.38 13.06 -5.10
N GLN A 223 -14.62 14.01 -5.63
CA GLN A 223 -14.81 14.60 -6.97
C GLN A 223 -13.80 14.08 -8.01
N SER A 224 -13.03 13.04 -7.66
CA SER A 224 -12.09 12.42 -8.60
C SER A 224 -12.82 11.85 -9.82
N SER A 225 -12.26 12.04 -11.01
CA SER A 225 -12.80 11.45 -12.25
C SER A 225 -12.61 9.94 -12.33
N LEU A 226 -11.85 9.34 -11.40
CA LEU A 226 -11.46 7.92 -11.40
C LEU A 226 -10.77 7.46 -12.68
N VAL A 227 -10.23 8.41 -13.46
CA VAL A 227 -9.37 8.14 -14.61
C VAL A 227 -7.96 7.94 -14.11
N LEU A 228 -7.38 6.80 -14.43
CA LEU A 228 -6.03 6.45 -14.01
C LEU A 228 -4.98 7.14 -14.88
N PHE A 229 -3.98 7.71 -14.23
CA PHE A 229 -2.73 8.22 -14.80
C PHE A 229 -1.59 7.72 -13.93
N ASP A 230 -0.52 7.27 -14.56
CA ASP A 230 0.57 6.62 -13.85
C ASP A 230 1.93 7.19 -14.22
N TYR A 231 2.89 7.05 -13.30
CA TYR A 231 4.20 7.69 -13.36
C TYR A 231 5.26 6.71 -12.87
N SER A 232 6.19 6.34 -13.74
CA SER A 232 7.29 5.42 -13.41
C SER A 232 8.63 6.15 -13.51
N ASP A 233 9.48 5.94 -12.51
CA ASP A 233 10.86 6.45 -12.45
C ASP A 233 11.78 5.41 -11.77
N ALA A 234 13.07 5.45 -12.08
CA ALA A 234 14.12 4.67 -11.40
C ALA A 234 15.47 5.41 -11.44
N ASP A 235 16.13 5.59 -10.27
CA ASP A 235 17.35 6.42 -10.16
C ASP A 235 18.51 5.75 -9.43
N TRP A 236 19.02 4.60 -9.91
CA TRP A 236 20.11 3.91 -9.21
C TRP A 236 21.24 3.47 -10.15
N ALA A 237 22.48 3.80 -9.77
CA ALA A 237 23.71 3.85 -10.58
C ALA A 237 24.34 2.52 -11.07
N GLY A 238 23.63 1.38 -11.04
CA GLY A 238 24.20 0.06 -11.39
C GLY A 238 23.94 -0.38 -12.84
N ASP A 239 22.68 -0.23 -13.30
CA ASP A 239 22.23 -0.41 -14.68
C ASP A 239 20.92 0.37 -14.89
N PRO A 240 20.98 1.58 -15.48
CA PRO A 240 19.82 2.46 -15.58
C PRO A 240 18.72 1.92 -16.51
N THR A 241 19.06 1.05 -17.47
CA THR A 241 18.11 0.58 -18.47
C THR A 241 17.27 -0.59 -17.93
N ASP A 242 17.92 -1.63 -17.39
CA ASP A 242 17.24 -2.81 -16.82
C ASP A 242 16.30 -2.43 -15.66
N ARG A 243 16.72 -1.49 -14.81
CA ARG A 243 15.90 -1.02 -13.68
C ARG A 243 14.69 -0.22 -14.12
N GLN A 244 14.83 0.58 -15.18
CA GLN A 244 13.68 1.30 -15.73
C GLN A 244 12.61 0.33 -16.24
N TYR A 245 13.01 -0.78 -16.87
CA TYR A 245 12.06 -1.80 -17.32
C TYR A 245 11.35 -2.47 -16.17
N ARG A 246 12.09 -2.86 -15.14
CA ARG A 246 11.48 -3.46 -13.95
C ARG A 246 10.51 -2.50 -13.28
N ALA A 247 10.88 -1.24 -13.13
CA ALA A 247 9.97 -0.22 -12.60
C ALA A 247 8.71 -0.06 -13.47
N LEU A 248 8.84 -0.03 -14.81
CA LEU A 248 7.70 0.03 -15.72
C LEU A 248 6.82 -1.21 -15.64
N THR A 249 7.40 -2.39 -15.53
CA THR A 249 6.66 -3.67 -15.40
C THR A 249 5.90 -3.72 -14.10
N ASP A 250 6.56 -3.42 -12.97
CA ASP A 250 5.95 -3.39 -11.64
C ASP A 250 4.79 -2.38 -11.61
N THR A 251 5.02 -1.18 -12.16
CA THR A 251 3.99 -0.14 -12.30
C THR A 251 2.81 -0.63 -13.17
N THR A 252 3.10 -1.31 -14.29
CA THR A 252 2.06 -1.86 -15.17
C THR A 252 1.23 -2.93 -14.46
N VAL A 253 1.83 -3.79 -13.64
CA VAL A 253 1.11 -4.82 -12.88
C VAL A 253 0.14 -4.19 -11.88
N GLU A 254 0.61 -3.21 -11.10
CA GLU A 254 -0.24 -2.48 -10.14
C GLU A 254 -1.37 -1.73 -10.84
N LEU A 255 -1.06 -1.09 -11.97
CA LEU A 255 -2.05 -0.43 -12.80
C LEU A 255 -3.14 -1.38 -13.31
N LEU A 256 -2.77 -2.57 -13.79
CA LEU A 256 -3.74 -3.58 -14.24
C LEU A 256 -4.64 -4.01 -13.09
N TRP A 257 -4.07 -4.22 -11.89
CA TRP A 257 -4.84 -4.54 -10.71
C TRP A 257 -5.84 -3.44 -10.34
N LEU A 258 -5.43 -2.16 -10.38
CA LEU A 258 -6.34 -1.03 -10.17
C LEU A 258 -7.45 -0.95 -11.22
N ARG A 259 -7.15 -1.25 -12.49
CA ARG A 259 -8.18 -1.30 -13.56
C ARG A 259 -9.21 -2.38 -13.28
N TRP A 260 -8.78 -3.56 -12.80
CA TRP A 260 -9.69 -4.64 -12.41
C TRP A 260 -10.55 -4.26 -11.21
N LEU A 261 -9.95 -3.68 -10.17
CA LEU A 261 -10.68 -3.21 -9.00
C LEU A 261 -11.75 -2.17 -9.36
N LEU A 262 -11.41 -1.20 -10.22
CA LEU A 262 -12.38 -0.20 -10.68
C LEU A 262 -13.50 -0.82 -11.53
N ALA A 263 -13.19 -1.85 -12.33
CA ALA A 263 -14.21 -2.57 -13.07
C ALA A 263 -15.18 -3.31 -12.13
N ASP A 264 -14.68 -3.95 -11.07
CA ASP A 264 -15.49 -4.58 -10.04
C ASP A 264 -16.36 -3.57 -9.27
N MET A 265 -15.89 -2.33 -9.12
CA MET A 265 -16.66 -1.20 -8.59
C MET A 265 -17.67 -0.59 -9.59
N GLY A 266 -17.76 -1.11 -10.81
CA GLY A 266 -18.67 -0.62 -11.84
C GLY A 266 -18.16 0.59 -12.63
N VAL A 267 -16.86 0.91 -12.54
CA VAL A 267 -16.20 2.01 -13.25
C VAL A 267 -15.07 1.48 -14.15
N PRO A 268 -15.39 0.65 -15.17
CA PRO A 268 -14.39 0.13 -16.08
C PRO A 268 -13.72 1.25 -16.89
N GLN A 269 -12.40 1.20 -16.99
CA GLN A 269 -11.61 2.16 -17.75
C GLN A 269 -11.81 1.94 -19.26
N GLN A 270 -12.40 2.93 -19.94
CA GLN A 270 -12.83 2.81 -21.35
C GLN A 270 -11.71 2.96 -22.39
N GLY A 271 -10.54 3.45 -21.98
CA GLY A 271 -9.39 3.70 -22.85
C GLY A 271 -8.06 3.21 -22.28
N PRO A 272 -6.97 3.37 -23.06
CA PRO A 272 -5.63 3.09 -22.57
C PRO A 272 -5.30 4.02 -21.40
N THR A 273 -4.69 3.47 -20.34
CA THR A 273 -4.15 4.31 -19.27
C THR A 273 -2.82 4.91 -19.70
N LEU A 274 -2.65 6.19 -19.41
CA LEU A 274 -1.41 6.91 -19.68
C LEU A 274 -0.36 6.57 -18.61
N LEU A 275 0.77 6.01 -19.04
CA LEU A 275 1.95 5.76 -18.23
C LEU A 275 3.06 6.72 -18.66
N HIS A 276 3.48 7.59 -17.76
CA HIS A 276 4.54 8.56 -17.98
C HIS A 276 5.90 8.01 -17.53
N CYS A 277 6.91 8.18 -18.38
CA CYS A 277 8.28 7.78 -18.12
C CYS A 277 9.23 8.89 -18.64
N ASP A 278 10.29 9.20 -17.92
CA ASP A 278 11.26 10.23 -18.32
C ASP A 278 12.43 9.65 -19.16
N ASN A 279 12.61 8.33 -19.16
CA ASN A 279 13.63 7.65 -19.94
C ASN A 279 13.18 7.39 -21.40
N CYS A 280 13.49 8.34 -22.28
CA CYS A 280 13.21 8.24 -23.72
C CYS A 280 13.77 6.97 -24.38
N SER A 281 14.93 6.47 -23.93
CA SER A 281 15.53 5.25 -24.48
C SER A 281 14.68 4.01 -24.15
N ALA A 282 14.19 3.92 -22.91
CA ALA A 282 13.29 2.84 -22.51
C ALA A 282 12.01 2.85 -23.37
N ILE A 283 11.42 4.03 -23.58
CA ILE A 283 10.23 4.23 -24.43
C ILE A 283 10.49 3.77 -25.87
N GLN A 284 11.60 4.20 -26.47
CA GLN A 284 11.94 3.89 -27.86
C GLN A 284 12.15 2.40 -28.11
N ILE A 285 12.74 1.68 -27.16
CA ILE A 285 12.96 0.24 -27.26
C ILE A 285 11.64 -0.53 -27.11
N VAL A 286 10.73 -0.11 -26.22
CA VAL A 286 9.42 -0.76 -26.11
C VAL A 286 8.63 -0.65 -27.43
N HIS A 287 8.82 0.44 -28.17
CA HIS A 287 8.20 0.64 -29.49
C HIS A 287 8.92 -0.06 -30.65
N ASN A 288 10.21 -0.41 -30.54
CA ASN A 288 11.04 -0.91 -31.65
C ASN A 288 11.69 -2.28 -31.36
N ASP A 289 11.49 -3.24 -32.26
CA ASP A 289 11.99 -4.64 -32.14
C ASP A 289 13.51 -4.83 -32.30
N VAL A 290 14.25 -3.77 -32.64
CA VAL A 290 15.56 -3.91 -33.30
C VAL A 290 16.74 -3.96 -32.32
N PHE A 291 16.50 -3.75 -31.01
CA PHE A 291 17.59 -3.60 -30.03
C PHE A 291 17.63 -4.68 -28.93
N HIS A 292 18.61 -5.59 -29.14
CA HIS A 292 19.44 -6.32 -28.17
C HIS A 292 19.01 -7.69 -27.62
N GLU A 293 19.81 -8.70 -28.02
CA GLU A 293 20.17 -9.91 -27.26
C GLU A 293 20.73 -9.53 -25.87
N ARG A 294 19.89 -9.41 -24.83
CA ARG A 294 20.36 -9.37 -23.43
C ARG A 294 19.34 -10.03 -22.50
N THR A 295 19.89 -10.75 -21.51
CA THR A 295 19.23 -11.33 -20.31
C THR A 295 17.71 -11.52 -20.40
N LYS A 296 17.28 -12.77 -20.56
CA LYS A 296 15.88 -13.29 -20.59
C LYS A 296 14.82 -12.53 -19.75
N HIS A 297 15.19 -12.01 -18.58
CA HIS A 297 14.28 -11.24 -17.73
C HIS A 297 13.82 -9.92 -18.38
N ILE A 298 14.75 -9.20 -19.02
CA ILE A 298 14.46 -7.94 -19.72
C ILE A 298 13.57 -8.20 -20.93
N GLU A 299 13.81 -9.30 -21.64
CA GLU A 299 12.97 -9.73 -22.77
C GLU A 299 11.53 -9.99 -22.33
N ASN A 300 11.32 -10.72 -21.22
CA ASN A 300 9.99 -10.98 -20.68
C ASN A 300 9.26 -9.69 -20.29
N ASP A 301 9.93 -8.79 -19.56
CA ASP A 301 9.39 -7.51 -19.10
C ASP A 301 9.02 -6.61 -20.29
N CYS A 302 9.90 -6.55 -21.29
CA CYS A 302 9.65 -5.80 -22.53
C CYS A 302 8.46 -6.38 -23.31
N HIS A 303 8.40 -7.70 -23.47
CA HIS A 303 7.28 -8.37 -24.15
C HIS A 303 5.96 -8.14 -23.41
N PHE A 304 5.97 -8.14 -22.07
CA PHE A 304 4.79 -7.88 -21.25
C PHE A 304 4.25 -6.46 -21.46
N ILE A 305 5.11 -5.43 -21.32
CA ILE A 305 4.73 -4.03 -21.53
C ILE A 305 4.23 -3.85 -22.97
N ARG A 306 4.95 -4.40 -23.95
CA ARG A 306 4.57 -4.29 -25.37
C ARG A 306 3.24 -4.98 -25.70
N HIS A 307 2.96 -6.13 -25.09
CA HIS A 307 1.64 -6.76 -25.20
C HIS A 307 0.52 -5.81 -24.76
N HIS A 308 0.72 -5.07 -23.67
CA HIS A 308 -0.25 -4.11 -23.15
C HIS A 308 -0.36 -2.82 -23.99
N LEU A 309 0.71 -2.42 -24.67
CA LEU A 309 0.66 -1.35 -25.68
C LEU A 309 -0.11 -1.78 -26.94
N LEU A 310 0.19 -2.96 -27.48
CA LEU A 310 -0.44 -3.48 -28.69
C LEU A 310 -1.93 -3.79 -28.49
N SER A 311 -2.31 -4.23 -27.27
CA SER A 311 -3.71 -4.43 -26.89
C SER A 311 -4.44 -3.14 -26.53
N ASN A 312 -3.78 -1.97 -26.63
CA ASN A 312 -4.33 -0.66 -26.30
C ASN A 312 -4.84 -0.57 -24.84
N THR A 313 -4.21 -1.33 -23.93
CA THR A 313 -4.47 -1.26 -22.49
C THR A 313 -3.72 -0.10 -21.85
N LEU A 314 -2.52 0.20 -22.37
CA LEU A 314 -1.59 1.19 -21.86
C LEU A 314 -1.11 2.08 -23.00
N LEU A 315 -0.81 3.34 -22.70
CA LEU A 315 -0.14 4.28 -23.60
C LEU A 315 1.07 4.86 -22.88
N LEU A 316 2.26 4.60 -23.40
CA LEU A 316 3.51 5.10 -22.84
C LEU A 316 3.83 6.49 -23.41
N GLN A 317 4.04 7.48 -22.55
CA GLN A 317 4.37 8.85 -22.97
C GLN A 317 5.61 9.39 -22.25
N PRO A 318 6.48 10.14 -22.95
CA PRO A 318 7.58 10.83 -22.31
C PRO A 318 7.05 11.96 -21.42
N ILE A 319 7.69 12.15 -20.25
CA ILE A 319 7.47 13.32 -19.39
C ILE A 319 8.80 14.00 -19.10
N SER A 320 8.78 15.33 -18.92
CA SER A 320 9.96 16.04 -18.45
C SER A 320 10.31 15.59 -17.02
N THR A 321 11.60 15.40 -16.74
CA THR A 321 12.10 15.15 -15.38
C THR A 321 11.63 16.23 -14.39
N THR A 322 11.44 17.48 -14.85
CA THR A 322 10.91 18.56 -14.00
C THR A 322 9.43 18.42 -13.67
N GLU A 323 8.68 17.50 -14.27
CA GLU A 323 7.25 17.29 -14.01
C GLU A 323 6.93 15.95 -13.36
N GLN A 324 7.93 15.05 -13.30
CA GLN A 324 7.84 13.67 -12.81
C GLN A 324 7.48 13.62 -11.30
N PRO A 325 6.25 13.19 -10.94
CA PRO A 325 5.87 13.02 -9.54
C PRO A 325 6.57 11.84 -8.86
N ALA A 326 6.98 10.82 -9.62
CA ALA A 326 7.64 9.64 -9.08
C ALA A 326 9.03 9.93 -8.48
N ASP A 327 9.64 11.08 -8.82
CA ASP A 327 10.93 11.55 -8.26
C ASP A 327 10.96 11.53 -6.72
N ILE A 328 9.82 11.78 -6.06
CA ILE A 328 9.74 11.79 -4.59
C ILE A 328 9.97 10.41 -3.97
N PHE A 329 9.80 9.34 -4.75
CA PHE A 329 10.00 7.96 -4.33
C PHE A 329 11.37 7.41 -4.71
N THR A 330 12.11 8.10 -5.56
CA THR A 330 13.37 7.62 -6.16
C THR A 330 14.57 8.50 -5.86
N LYS A 331 14.38 9.77 -5.44
CA LYS A 331 15.47 10.76 -5.31
C LYS A 331 15.42 11.53 -3.98
N ALA A 332 16.60 11.97 -3.53
CA ALA A 332 16.72 12.96 -2.45
C ALA A 332 16.48 14.36 -3.02
N LEU A 333 15.33 14.97 -2.71
CA LEU A 333 14.90 16.22 -3.34
C LEU A 333 15.17 17.46 -2.47
N PRO A 334 15.55 18.60 -3.07
CA PRO A 334 15.58 19.89 -2.37
C PRO A 334 14.20 20.27 -1.83
N SER A 335 14.16 21.01 -0.73
CA SER A 335 12.93 21.37 -0.01
C SER A 335 11.83 21.96 -0.90
N THR A 336 12.19 22.83 -1.85
CA THR A 336 11.24 23.44 -2.79
C THR A 336 10.55 22.41 -3.68
N ARG A 337 11.33 21.51 -4.29
CA ARG A 337 10.84 20.44 -5.16
C ARG A 337 10.06 19.38 -4.37
N PHE A 338 10.57 19.00 -3.20
CA PHE A 338 9.90 18.06 -2.31
C PHE A 338 8.49 18.54 -1.94
N ASN A 339 8.34 19.80 -1.51
CA ASN A 339 7.04 20.37 -1.16
C ASN A 339 6.08 20.47 -2.37
N GLN A 340 6.61 20.76 -3.58
CA GLN A 340 5.80 20.75 -4.80
C GLN A 340 5.25 19.34 -5.10
N LEU A 341 6.04 18.30 -4.96
CA LEU A 341 5.57 16.93 -5.19
C LEU A 341 4.68 16.43 -4.05
N HIS A 342 4.97 16.83 -2.81
CA HIS A 342 4.14 16.53 -1.64
C HIS A 342 2.71 17.05 -1.80
N THR A 343 2.52 18.24 -2.37
CA THR A 343 1.18 18.78 -2.66
C THR A 343 0.47 18.02 -3.80
N LYS A 344 1.22 17.51 -4.79
CA LYS A 344 0.66 16.63 -5.85
C LYS A 344 0.18 15.29 -5.28
N LEU A 345 0.84 14.75 -4.26
CA LEU A 345 0.42 13.53 -3.54
C LEU A 345 -0.84 13.71 -2.67
N LYS A 346 -1.41 14.91 -2.62
CA LYS A 346 -2.59 15.23 -1.78
C LYS A 346 -2.38 14.90 -0.30
N LEU A 347 -1.15 15.04 0.18
CA LEU A 347 -0.83 15.01 1.60
C LEU A 347 -1.23 16.35 2.22
N THR A 348 -2.39 16.37 2.88
CA THR A 348 -2.97 17.57 3.48
C THR A 348 -2.90 17.52 4.98
N ALA A 349 -2.76 18.70 5.60
CA ALA A 349 -2.84 18.81 7.04
C ALA A 349 -4.28 18.48 7.49
N THR A 350 -4.42 17.45 8.30
CA THR A 350 -5.58 17.23 9.15
C THR A 350 -5.65 18.46 10.07
N LEU A 351 -6.67 19.30 9.90
CA LEU A 351 -6.99 20.30 10.92
C LEU A 351 -7.15 19.53 12.24
N PRO A 352 -6.53 19.98 13.35
CA PRO A 352 -6.85 19.39 14.63
C PRO A 352 -8.37 19.57 14.87
N PRO A 353 -9.04 18.59 15.48
CA PRO A 353 -10.43 18.74 15.89
C PRO A 353 -10.65 19.95 16.80
#